data_AF-A0A9D2BSC7-F1
#
_entry.id   AF-A0A9D2BSC7-F1
#
_cell.length_a   1.000
_cell.length_b   1.000
_cell.length_c   1.000
_cell.angle_alpha   90.00
_cell.angle_beta   90.00
_cell.angle_gamma   90.00
#
_symmetry.space_group_name_H-M   'P 1'
#
loop_
_entity.id
_entity.type
_entity.pdbx_description
1 polymer ?
#
loop_
_entity_poly.entity_id
_entity_poly.type
_entity_poly.pdbx_seq_one_letter_code
_entity_poly.pdbx_strand_id
1 'polypeptide(L)' 'MHRIKPDTGYFDYTELRLRIEHEYGYTRFARLMAVSENRLAAILRGEGEFTQSEIIRAAALLCIDPVQISAVFFRR' A
#
# COMPACT_ATOMS: atom_id res chain seq x y z
N MET A 1 -30.89 9.33 -0.99
CA MET A 1 -30.42 7.95 -0.70
C MET A 1 -28.92 7.96 -0.49
N HIS A 2 -28.44 8.22 0.72
CA HIS A 2 -27.03 7.99 1.05
C HIS A 2 -26.88 6.52 1.39
N ARG A 3 -26.37 5.73 0.44
CA ARG A 3 -25.88 4.39 0.74
C ARG A 3 -24.58 4.58 1.53
N ILE A 4 -24.70 4.59 2.85
CA ILE A 4 -23.57 4.27 3.72
C ILE A 4 -23.25 2.82 3.38
N LYS A 5 -22.18 2.60 2.61
CA LYS A 5 -21.66 1.25 2.40
C LYS A 5 -21.26 0.72 3.78
N PRO A 6 -21.58 -0.54 4.11
CA PRO A 6 -21.15 -1.13 5.37
C PRO A 6 -19.63 -1.02 5.44
N ASP A 7 -19.10 -0.74 6.65
CA ASP A 7 -17.68 -0.78 6.99
C ASP A 7 -17.10 -2.13 6.52
N THR A 8 -16.68 -2.15 5.27
CA THR A 8 -15.76 -3.15 4.76
C THR A 8 -14.43 -2.54 5.18
N GLY A 9 -13.71 -3.16 6.11
CA GLY A 9 -12.44 -2.64 6.62
C GLY A 9 -11.42 -2.54 5.49
N TYR A 10 -11.46 -1.43 4.75
CA TYR A 10 -10.54 -1.13 3.67
C TYR A 10 -9.25 -0.64 4.30
N PHE A 11 -8.14 -1.26 3.96
CA PHE A 11 -6.83 -0.80 4.39
C PHE A 11 -6.60 0.65 3.91
N ASP A 12 -6.28 1.55 4.84
CA ASP A 12 -5.91 2.92 4.51
C ASP A 12 -4.43 3.01 4.14
N TYR A 13 -4.15 2.98 2.84
CA TYR A 13 -2.81 3.14 2.30
C TYR A 13 -2.48 4.58 1.90
N THR A 14 -3.22 5.60 2.37
CA THR A 14 -3.01 7.00 1.97
C THR A 14 -1.58 7.48 2.30
N GLU A 15 -1.09 7.17 3.49
CA GLU A 15 0.26 7.54 3.90
C GLU A 15 1.33 6.79 3.08
N LEU A 16 1.12 5.48 2.88
CA LEU A 16 2.00 4.64 2.08
C LEU A 16 2.11 5.17 0.64
N ARG A 17 0.96 5.56 0.09
CA ARG A 17 0.82 6.14 -1.24
C ARG A 17 1.62 7.44 -1.39
N LEU A 18 1.51 8.36 -0.42
CA LEU A 18 2.28 9.61 -0.42
C LEU A 18 3.78 9.35 -0.32
N ARG A 19 4.20 8.40 0.52
CA ARG A 19 5.61 8.04 0.66
C ARG A 19 6.17 7.41 -0.63
N ILE A 20 5.43 6.52 -1.27
CA ILE A 20 5.82 5.93 -2.57
C ILE A 20 6.05 7.02 -3.63
N GLU A 21 5.13 7.97 -3.73
CA GLU A 21 5.23 9.04 -4.71
C GLU A 21 6.43 9.96 -4.44
N HIS A 22 6.68 10.29 -3.18
CA HIS A 22 7.82 11.12 -2.77
C HIS A 22 9.18 10.45 -3.03
N GLU A 23 9.34 9.19 -2.63
CA GLU A 23 10.64 8.49 -2.67
C GLU A 23 10.99 7.95 -4.06
N TYR A 24 10.00 7.49 -4.82
CA TYR A 24 10.23 6.72 -6.04
C TYR A 24 9.41 7.18 -7.24
N GLY A 25 8.18 7.63 -7.01
CA GLY A 25 7.13 7.71 -8.03
C GLY A 25 6.50 6.33 -8.30
N TYR A 26 5.18 6.30 -8.56
CA TYR A 26 4.43 5.04 -8.71
C TYR A 26 5.02 4.04 -9.71
N THR A 27 5.35 4.48 -10.92
CA THR A 27 5.84 3.61 -11.99
C THR A 27 7.15 2.92 -11.60
N ARG A 28 8.07 3.66 -10.96
CA ARG A 28 9.35 3.11 -10.52
C ARG A 28 9.15 2.13 -9.38
N PHE A 29 8.31 2.47 -8.41
CA PHE A 29 8.01 1.61 -7.28
C PHE A 29 7.37 0.28 -7.73
N ALA A 30 6.40 0.33 -8.64
CA ALA A 30 5.77 -0.87 -9.21
C ALA A 30 6.81 -1.81 -9.85
N ARG A 31 7.77 -1.26 -10.61
CA ARG A 31 8.88 -2.03 -11.20
C ARG A 31 9.77 -2.68 -10.15
N LEU A 32 10.17 -1.95 -9.10
CA LEU A 32 10.99 -2.48 -7.99
C LEU A 32 10.26 -3.58 -7.22
N MET A 33 8.94 -3.43 -7.09
CA MET A 33 8.07 -4.43 -6.48
C MET A 33 7.82 -5.64 -7.39
N ALA A 34 8.17 -5.57 -8.68
CA ALA A 34 7.85 -6.56 -9.70
C ALA A 34 6.34 -6.80 -9.84
N VAL A 35 5.54 -5.74 -9.74
CA VAL A 35 4.08 -5.76 -9.90
C VAL A 35 3.65 -4.79 -11.00
N SER A 36 2.46 -4.98 -11.56
CA SER A 36 1.90 -4.00 -12.51
C SER A 36 1.44 -2.73 -11.81
N GLU A 37 1.52 -1.59 -12.51
CA GLU A 37 1.05 -0.30 -12.01
C GLU A 37 -0.44 -0.35 -11.65
N ASN A 38 -1.25 -1.04 -12.48
CA ASN A 38 -2.68 -1.22 -12.21
C ASN A 38 -2.94 -1.98 -10.91
N ARG A 39 -2.15 -3.03 -10.63
CA ARG A 39 -2.30 -3.80 -9.39
C ARG A 39 -1.88 -2.97 -8.19
N LEU A 40 -0.75 -2.27 -8.28
CA LEU A 40 -0.31 -1.37 -7.21
C LEU A 40 -1.36 -0.30 -6.93
N ALA A 41 -1.93 0.31 -7.97
CA ALA A 41 -2.97 1.32 -7.83
C ALA A 41 -4.25 0.76 -7.18
N ALA A 42 -4.66 -0.46 -7.52
CA ALA A 42 -5.80 -1.12 -6.88
C ALA A 42 -5.54 -1.37 -5.38
N ILE A 43 -4.37 -1.91 -5.03
CA ILE A 43 -3.98 -2.12 -3.63
C ILE A 43 -4.01 -0.78 -2.87
N LEU A 44 -3.40 0.28 -3.40
CA LEU A 44 -3.34 1.58 -2.75
C LEU A 44 -4.70 2.32 -2.67
N ARG A 45 -5.73 1.83 -3.38
CA ARG A 45 -7.13 2.27 -3.21
C ARG A 45 -7.93 1.39 -2.22
N GLY A 46 -7.28 0.39 -1.62
CA GLY A 46 -7.94 -0.60 -0.75
C GLY A 46 -8.67 -1.71 -1.51
N GLU A 47 -8.57 -1.76 -2.85
CA GLU A 47 -9.22 -2.78 -3.68
C GLU A 47 -8.41 -4.10 -3.74
N GLY A 48 -7.39 -4.23 -2.89
CA GLY A 48 -6.53 -5.39 -2.79
C GLY A 48 -5.56 -5.27 -1.62
N GLU A 49 -4.75 -6.30 -1.43
CA GLU A 49 -3.81 -6.40 -0.31
C GLU A 49 -2.41 -6.75 -0.82
N PHE A 50 -1.41 -6.27 -0.08
CA PHE A 50 -0.06 -6.78 -0.24
C PHE A 50 0.04 -8.18 0.38
N THR A 51 0.69 -9.09 -0.34
CA THR A 51 1.14 -10.35 0.26
C THR A 51 2.26 -10.06 1.28
N GLN A 52 2.51 -11.01 2.19
CA GLN A 52 3.57 -10.86 3.19
C GLN A 52 4.95 -10.55 2.56
N SER A 53 5.31 -11.24 1.48
CA SER A 53 6.56 -11.00 0.75
C SER A 53 6.64 -9.60 0.15
N GLU A 54 5.50 -9.07 -0.30
CA GLU A 54 5.42 -7.71 -0.82
C GLU A 54 5.49 -6.67 0.30
N ILE A 55 4.87 -6.92 1.45
CA ILE A 55 5.01 -6.05 2.63
C ILE A 55 6.48 -5.95 3.03
N ILE A 56 7.20 -7.07 3.11
CA ILE A 56 8.63 -7.09 3.46
C ILE A 56 9.45 -6.31 2.43
N ARG A 57 9.19 -6.51 1.13
CA ARG A 57 9.90 -5.80 0.05
C ARG A 57 9.61 -4.29 0.07
N ALA A 58 8.34 -3.91 0.20
CA ALA A 58 7.91 -2.52 0.27
C ALA A 58 8.50 -1.81 1.50
N ALA A 59 8.53 -2.49 2.66
CA ALA A 59 9.14 -1.97 3.86
C ALA A 59 10.65 -1.74 3.68
N ALA A 60 11.35 -2.68 3.05
CA ALA A 60 12.78 -2.53 2.75
C ALA A 60 13.06 -1.37 1.78
N LEU A 61 12.24 -1.21 0.74
CA LEU A 61 12.37 -0.10 -0.21
C LEU A 61 12.07 1.25 0.47
N LEU A 62 11.02 1.34 1.27
CA LEU A 62 10.59 2.59 1.89
C LEU A 62 11.30 2.88 3.22
N CYS A 63 12.35 2.12 3.55
CA CYS A 63 13.08 2.21 4.82
C CYS A 63 12.15 2.22 6.05
N ILE A 64 11.09 1.41 6.01
CA ILE A 64 10.14 1.27 7.12
C ILE A 64 10.74 0.30 8.14
N ASP A 65 10.84 0.75 9.39
CA ASP A 65 11.32 -0.10 10.49
C ASP A 65 10.35 -1.29 10.69
N PRO A 66 10.86 -2.51 10.92
CA PRO A 66 10.05 -3.68 11.26
C PRO A 66 8.95 -3.42 12.30
N VAL A 67 9.19 -2.59 13.32
CA VAL A 67 8.20 -2.28 14.37
C VAL A 67 7.04 -1.42 13.86
N GLN A 68 7.23 -0.70 12.75
CA GLN A 68 6.23 0.18 12.14
C GLN A 68 5.39 -0.52 11.07
N ILE A 69 5.84 -1.67 10.55
CA ILE A 69 5.17 -2.39 9.46
C ILE A 69 3.69 -2.60 9.78
N SER A 70 3.37 -3.05 11.01
CA SER A 70 1.99 -3.34 11.35
C SER A 70 1.09 -2.10 11.31
N ALA A 71 1.61 -0.96 11.75
CA ALA A 71 0.87 0.30 11.77
C ALA A 71 0.69 0.88 10.35
N VAL A 72 1.65 0.65 9.45
CA VAL A 72 1.61 1.18 8.08
C VAL A 72 0.74 0.32 7.16
N PHE A 73 0.83 -1.01 7.26
CA PHE A 73 0.18 -1.92 6.30
C PHE A 73 -1.15 -2.50 6.77
N PHE A 74 -1.45 -2.48 8.07
CA PHE A 74 -2.71 -3.03 8.60
C PHE A 74 -3.61 -1.99 9.27
N ARG A 75 -3.44 -0.71 8.92
CA ARG A 75 -4.34 0.36 9.35
C ARG A 75 -5.72 0.13 8.74
N ARG A 76 -6.73 0.00 9.60
CA ARG A 76 -8.14 -0.18 9.23
C ARG A 76 -8.91 1.10 9.52
#